data_AF-A0A7S0J2F0-F1
#
_entry.id   AF-A0A7S0J2F0-F1
#
_cell.length_a   1.000
_cell.length_b   1.000
_cell.length_c   1.000
_cell.angle_alpha   90.00
_cell.angle_beta   90.00
_cell.angle_gamma   90.00
#
_symmetry.space_group_name_H-M   'P 1'
#
loop_
_entity.id
_entity.type
_entity.pdbx_description
1 polymer ?
#
loop_
_entity_poly.entity_id
_entity_poly.type
_entity_poly.pdbx_seq_one_letter_code
_entity_poly.pdbx_strand_id
1 'polypeptide(L)'
;TTPRVETLRFQNSAEMLVASPVQPQPLMYERRFLPVDDDDDDALQAVLLASLCESATSASAEEVATSAATQAQEALFDSCTVPDRVSKPVSLSDYAVESGLDVEAHRALRALEEGPLHLKLCRIRGDGHCLFRAISASLVLVAAWGGNAALMALRSHLLSLNEACAAGVVEALFHLLGRTAADASGAADALNDEQRSDAAVGALRRCAVGHMQQHAERFRLCCDGEDLKSYCARMALMTGEGDTFSPAYGGHSEVVALSEALQVRVEIVDCSGTAAKSTVPTYRLGEHLPMHAPVIFLLRRGLHYHLMLPAQTEGERMAGNDAE
;
A
#
# COMPACT_ATOMS: atom_id res chain seq x y z
N THR A 1 -36.05 -6.10 56.13
CA THR A 1 -35.06 -6.84 55.32
C THR A 1 -34.31 -5.85 54.45
N THR A 2 -33.17 -5.39 54.95
CA THR A 2 -32.25 -4.46 54.30
C THR A 2 -31.17 -5.25 53.54
N PRO A 3 -30.78 -4.89 52.30
CA PRO A 3 -29.59 -5.46 51.68
C PRO A 3 -28.35 -4.63 52.03
N ARG A 4 -27.29 -5.37 52.37
CA ARG A 4 -25.98 -4.92 52.84
C ARG A 4 -25.10 -4.68 51.61
N VAL A 5 -24.49 -3.49 51.52
CA VAL A 5 -23.50 -3.15 50.48
C VAL A 5 -22.12 -3.56 51.02
N GLU A 6 -21.47 -4.52 50.36
CA GLU A 6 -20.09 -4.92 50.65
C GLU A 6 -19.13 -4.25 49.65
N THR A 7 -18.26 -3.40 50.20
CA THR A 7 -17.24 -2.64 49.48
C THR A 7 -15.93 -3.44 49.53
N LEU A 8 -15.53 -4.05 48.42
CA LEU A 8 -14.23 -4.70 48.28
C LEU A 8 -13.16 -3.66 47.92
N ARG A 9 -12.25 -3.41 48.87
CA ARG A 9 -11.00 -2.66 48.69
C ARG A 9 -9.94 -3.59 48.12
N PHE A 10 -9.36 -3.24 46.96
CA PHE A 10 -8.11 -3.82 46.49
C PHE A 10 -6.96 -2.85 46.79
N GLN A 11 -6.01 -3.34 47.59
CA GLN A 11 -4.70 -2.72 47.84
C GLN A 11 -3.75 -3.17 46.71
N ASN A 12 -3.20 -2.21 45.96
CA ASN A 12 -2.07 -2.46 45.06
C ASN A 12 -0.81 -1.88 45.69
N SER A 13 0.10 -2.76 46.08
CA SER A 13 1.48 -2.45 46.44
C SER A 13 2.33 -2.52 45.17
N ALA A 14 2.85 -1.39 44.71
CA ALA A 14 3.84 -1.32 43.64
C ALA A 14 5.13 -0.75 44.23
N GLU A 15 6.12 -1.61 44.46
CA GLU A 15 7.48 -1.21 44.79
C GLU A 15 8.28 -0.98 43.50
N MET A 16 8.99 0.15 43.53
CA MET A 16 9.75 0.76 42.45
C MET A 16 11.09 0.07 42.22
N LEU A 17 11.40 -0.25 40.95
CA LEU A 17 12.78 -0.47 40.49
C LEU A 17 13.19 0.72 39.62
N VAL A 18 14.14 1.48 40.15
CA VAL A 18 14.79 2.64 39.54
C VAL A 18 15.90 2.12 38.62
N ALA A 19 15.84 2.47 37.33
CA ALA A 19 16.94 2.27 36.38
C ALA A 19 17.54 3.63 36.00
N SER A 20 18.86 3.75 36.18
CA SER A 20 19.66 4.96 35.93
C SER A 20 19.77 5.32 34.44
N PRO A 21 19.98 6.61 34.11
CA PRO A 21 20.17 7.05 32.73
C PRO A 21 21.60 6.80 32.23
N VAL A 22 21.71 6.15 31.07
CA VAL A 22 22.96 6.01 30.29
C VAL A 22 23.12 7.25 29.41
N GLN A 23 24.22 7.98 29.60
CA GLN A 23 24.63 9.08 28.71
C GLN A 23 25.18 8.53 27.39
N PRO A 24 24.79 9.06 26.21
CA PRO A 24 25.49 8.80 24.96
C PRO A 24 26.67 9.78 24.78
N GLN A 25 27.85 9.25 24.46
CA GLN A 25 28.97 10.03 23.95
C GLN A 25 28.88 10.18 22.43
N PRO A 26 29.24 11.34 21.85
CA PRO A 26 29.34 11.51 20.40
C PRO A 26 30.71 11.08 19.88
N LEU A 27 30.74 10.06 19.01
CA LEU A 27 31.90 9.74 18.17
C LEU A 27 31.78 10.50 16.85
N MET A 28 32.49 11.62 16.75
CA MET A 28 32.74 12.32 15.48
C MET A 28 33.76 11.52 14.67
N TYR A 29 33.36 10.96 13.53
CA TYR A 29 34.27 10.45 12.51
C TYR A 29 34.35 11.49 11.38
N GLU A 30 35.46 12.23 11.33
CA GLU A 30 35.84 13.01 10.14
C GLU A 30 36.21 12.04 9.02
N ARG A 31 35.37 11.95 7.98
CA ARG A 31 35.76 11.35 6.69
C ARG A 31 36.57 12.37 5.90
N ARG A 32 37.89 12.16 5.83
CA ARG A 32 38.72 12.76 4.78
C ARG A 32 38.48 12.00 3.48
N PHE A 33 37.95 12.69 2.47
CA PHE A 33 37.95 12.22 1.10
C PHE A 33 39.38 12.31 0.56
N LEU A 34 39.93 11.17 0.17
CA LEU A 34 41.12 11.14 -0.69
C LEU A 34 40.64 11.28 -2.15
N PRO A 35 41.41 11.97 -3.01
CA PRO A 35 41.15 12.00 -4.44
C PRO A 35 41.29 10.57 -4.99
N VAL A 36 40.26 10.11 -5.69
CA VAL A 36 40.28 8.87 -6.47
C VAL A 36 40.84 9.26 -7.84
N ASP A 37 41.91 8.60 -8.26
CA ASP A 37 42.49 8.77 -9.59
C ASP A 37 41.64 8.00 -10.62
N ASP A 38 41.20 8.68 -11.69
CA ASP A 38 40.25 8.18 -12.70
C ASP A 38 40.78 6.99 -13.55
N ASP A 39 42.03 6.55 -13.36
CA ASP A 39 42.67 5.51 -14.18
C ASP A 39 42.27 4.07 -13.78
N ASP A 40 41.71 3.86 -12.59
CA ASP A 40 41.31 2.53 -12.11
C ASP A 40 39.97 2.05 -12.71
N ASP A 41 39.11 2.97 -13.15
CA ASP A 41 37.81 2.65 -13.74
C ASP A 41 37.93 2.14 -15.19
N ASP A 42 38.89 2.68 -15.96
CA ASP A 42 39.15 2.23 -17.34
C ASP A 42 39.73 0.81 -17.39
N ALA A 43 40.55 0.44 -16.41
CA ALA A 43 41.08 -0.92 -16.28
C ALA A 43 39.97 -1.92 -15.91
N LEU A 44 39.06 -1.54 -15.00
CA LEU A 44 37.93 -2.37 -14.62
C LEU A 44 36.95 -2.57 -15.80
N GLN A 45 36.69 -1.50 -16.55
CA GLN A 45 35.84 -1.54 -17.74
C GLN A 45 36.45 -2.38 -18.86
N ALA A 46 37.77 -2.32 -19.07
CA ALA A 46 38.47 -3.17 -20.03
C ALA A 46 38.44 -4.66 -19.65
N VAL A 47 38.57 -4.99 -18.36
CA VAL A 47 38.48 -6.37 -17.86
C VAL A 47 37.05 -6.92 -18.02
N LEU A 48 36.03 -6.12 -17.74
CA LEU A 48 34.63 -6.47 -17.96
C LEU A 48 34.32 -6.73 -19.44
N LEU A 49 34.81 -5.87 -20.33
CA LEU A 49 34.64 -6.04 -21.78
C LEU A 49 35.41 -7.25 -22.33
N ALA A 50 36.61 -7.54 -21.81
CA ALA A 50 37.37 -8.72 -22.19
C ALA A 50 36.67 -10.02 -21.78
N SER A 51 36.08 -10.07 -20.57
CA SER A 51 35.33 -11.22 -20.07
C SER A 51 34.06 -11.50 -20.89
N LEU A 52 33.39 -10.45 -21.37
CA LEU A 52 32.24 -10.55 -22.28
C LEU A 52 32.64 -11.08 -23.67
N CYS A 53 33.82 -10.70 -24.17
CA CYS A 53 34.32 -11.16 -25.47
C CYS A 53 34.87 -12.60 -25.45
N GLU A 54 35.50 -13.05 -24.35
CA GLU A 54 35.99 -14.43 -24.21
C GLU A 54 34.85 -15.46 -24.19
N SER A 55 33.66 -15.05 -23.76
CA SER A 55 32.45 -15.87 -23.71
C SER A 55 31.86 -16.20 -25.09
N ALA A 56 32.30 -15.53 -26.16
CA ALA A 56 31.73 -15.65 -27.51
C ALA A 56 32.45 -16.64 -28.44
N THR A 57 33.48 -17.35 -27.98
CA THR A 57 34.39 -18.14 -28.86
C THR A 57 34.36 -19.66 -28.70
N SER A 58 33.33 -20.25 -28.09
CA SER A 58 33.18 -21.73 -28.02
C SER A 58 31.87 -22.23 -28.62
N ALA A 59 31.81 -22.16 -29.94
CA ALA A 59 30.76 -22.72 -30.78
C ALA A 59 30.76 -24.26 -30.77
N SER A 60 30.23 -24.87 -29.70
CA SER A 60 29.65 -26.22 -29.74
C SER A 60 28.84 -26.62 -28.49
N ALA A 61 28.66 -25.72 -27.51
CA ALA A 61 27.80 -25.92 -26.33
C ALA A 61 26.72 -24.81 -26.19
N GLU A 62 26.49 -24.06 -27.27
CA GLU A 62 25.83 -22.75 -27.23
C GLU A 62 24.30 -22.77 -27.08
N GLU A 63 23.57 -23.82 -27.46
CA GLU A 63 22.09 -23.74 -27.42
C GLU A 63 21.50 -23.87 -26.00
N VAL A 64 22.15 -24.57 -25.07
CA VAL A 64 21.63 -24.75 -23.69
C VAL A 64 22.23 -23.72 -22.73
N ALA A 65 23.48 -23.30 -22.96
CA ALA A 65 24.16 -22.30 -22.14
C ALA A 65 23.68 -20.87 -22.42
N THR A 66 23.31 -20.54 -23.67
CA THR A 66 22.69 -19.24 -23.99
C THR A 66 21.32 -19.12 -23.33
N SER A 67 20.50 -20.17 -23.32
CA SER A 67 19.20 -20.16 -22.60
C SER A 67 19.34 -19.85 -21.12
N ALA A 68 20.32 -20.45 -20.43
CA ALA A 68 20.50 -20.24 -18.99
C ALA A 68 21.12 -18.86 -18.67
N ALA A 69 22.06 -18.40 -19.49
CA ALA A 69 22.65 -17.07 -19.35
C ALA A 69 21.64 -15.96 -19.67
N THR A 70 20.81 -16.13 -20.71
CA THR A 70 19.72 -15.21 -21.05
C THR A 70 18.65 -15.19 -19.96
N GLN A 71 18.26 -16.33 -19.39
CA GLN A 71 17.35 -16.37 -18.24
C GLN A 71 17.94 -15.71 -16.99
N ALA A 72 19.24 -15.90 -16.71
CA ALA A 72 19.90 -15.25 -15.58
C ALA A 72 20.01 -13.73 -15.78
N GLN A 73 20.24 -13.29 -17.02
CA GLN A 73 20.29 -11.89 -17.39
C GLN A 73 18.91 -11.23 -17.36
N GLU A 74 17.86 -11.91 -17.86
CA GLU A 74 16.46 -11.48 -17.69
C GLU A 74 16.07 -11.40 -16.21
N ALA A 75 16.42 -12.39 -15.40
CA ALA A 75 16.16 -12.36 -13.95
C ALA A 75 16.90 -11.20 -13.25
N LEU A 76 18.12 -10.88 -13.69
CA LEU A 76 18.86 -9.70 -13.20
C LEU A 76 18.20 -8.39 -13.65
N PHE A 77 17.79 -8.29 -14.92
CA PHE A 77 17.08 -7.10 -15.43
C PHE A 77 15.74 -6.91 -14.73
N ASP A 78 14.96 -7.97 -14.55
CA ASP A 78 13.70 -7.94 -13.81
C ASP A 78 13.94 -7.53 -12.35
N SER A 79 15.02 -7.99 -11.72
CA SER A 79 15.42 -7.55 -10.37
C SER A 79 15.85 -6.08 -10.30
N CYS A 80 16.25 -5.49 -11.43
CA CYS A 80 16.62 -4.07 -11.55
C CYS A 80 15.45 -3.18 -11.99
N THR A 81 14.35 -3.73 -12.50
CA THR A 81 13.17 -2.94 -12.82
C THR A 81 12.43 -2.53 -11.55
N VAL A 82 12.20 -1.24 -11.38
CA VAL A 82 11.40 -0.73 -10.26
C VAL A 82 9.96 -1.22 -10.45
N PRO A 83 9.41 -2.05 -9.55
CA PRO A 83 8.07 -2.63 -9.72
C PRO A 83 7.02 -1.54 -9.86
N ASP A 84 5.98 -1.74 -10.67
CA ASP A 84 4.88 -0.77 -10.82
C ASP A 84 4.33 -0.28 -9.48
N ARG A 85 3.90 0.99 -9.44
CA ARG A 85 3.22 1.57 -8.26
C ARG A 85 1.90 0.85 -7.98
N VAL A 86 1.19 0.52 -9.05
CA VAL A 86 -0.01 -0.33 -9.06
C VAL A 86 0.12 -1.29 -10.23
N SER A 87 0.25 -2.60 -9.96
CA SER A 87 0.36 -3.61 -11.00
C SER A 87 -0.98 -3.83 -11.72
N LYS A 88 -0.91 -4.49 -12.87
CA LYS A 88 -2.10 -5.08 -13.51
C LYS A 88 -2.78 -6.09 -12.57
N PRO A 89 -4.10 -6.31 -12.72
CA PRO A 89 -4.81 -7.35 -11.97
C PRO A 89 -4.23 -8.75 -12.26
N VAL A 90 -3.99 -9.52 -11.20
CA VAL A 90 -3.54 -10.91 -11.24
C VAL A 90 -4.47 -11.81 -10.44
N SER A 91 -4.36 -13.12 -10.66
CA SER A 91 -5.09 -14.11 -9.87
C SER A 91 -4.65 -14.04 -8.39
N LEU A 92 -5.63 -14.16 -7.49
CA LEU A 92 -5.38 -14.30 -6.06
C LEU A 92 -4.70 -15.64 -5.75
N SER A 93 -5.05 -16.69 -6.50
CA SER A 93 -4.45 -18.02 -6.40
C SER A 93 -2.99 -18.02 -6.83
N ASP A 94 -2.65 -17.39 -7.97
CA ASP A 94 -1.26 -17.27 -8.43
C ASP A 94 -0.41 -16.49 -7.43
N TYR A 95 -0.94 -15.37 -6.92
CA TYR A 95 -0.28 -14.59 -5.86
C TYR A 95 0.00 -15.43 -4.61
N ALA A 96 -0.94 -16.29 -4.20
CA ALA A 96 -0.77 -17.12 -3.01
C ALA A 96 0.42 -18.09 -3.18
N VAL A 97 0.56 -18.68 -4.36
CA VAL A 97 1.63 -19.63 -4.70
C VAL A 97 2.97 -18.92 -4.73
N GLU A 98 3.08 -17.82 -5.48
CA GLU A 98 4.31 -17.02 -5.58
C GLU A 98 4.76 -16.48 -4.21
N SER A 99 3.79 -16.12 -3.37
CA SER A 99 4.03 -15.58 -2.04
C SER A 99 4.42 -16.62 -1.00
N GLY A 100 4.31 -17.93 -1.32
CA GLY A 100 4.52 -19.00 -0.36
C GLY A 100 3.54 -18.94 0.82
N LEU A 101 2.28 -18.55 0.57
CA LEU A 101 1.26 -18.57 1.62
C LEU A 101 0.92 -20.01 2.02
N ASP A 102 0.37 -20.23 3.20
CA ASP A 102 -0.07 -21.57 3.60
C ASP A 102 -1.36 -22.02 2.89
N VAL A 103 -1.72 -23.28 3.10
CA VAL A 103 -2.85 -23.93 2.42
C VAL A 103 -4.18 -23.25 2.78
N GLU A 104 -4.33 -22.79 4.01
CA GLU A 104 -5.50 -22.08 4.50
C GLU A 104 -5.65 -20.72 3.82
N ALA A 105 -4.57 -19.96 3.70
CA ALA A 105 -4.55 -18.71 2.96
C ALA A 105 -4.85 -18.90 1.49
N HIS A 106 -4.25 -19.91 0.84
CA HIS A 106 -4.58 -20.28 -0.54
C HIS A 106 -6.07 -20.57 -0.70
N ARG A 107 -6.66 -21.37 0.19
CA ARG A 107 -8.08 -21.71 0.14
C ARG A 107 -8.96 -20.47 0.29
N ALA A 108 -8.64 -19.58 1.24
CA ALA A 108 -9.41 -18.36 1.46
C ALA A 108 -9.33 -17.41 0.26
N LEU A 109 -8.13 -17.19 -0.28
CA LEU A 109 -7.92 -16.34 -1.45
C LEU A 109 -8.61 -16.89 -2.70
N ARG A 110 -8.55 -18.21 -2.90
CA ARG A 110 -9.29 -18.88 -3.98
C ARG A 110 -10.81 -18.72 -3.82
N ALA A 111 -11.33 -18.82 -2.59
CA ALA A 111 -12.76 -18.61 -2.34
C ALA A 111 -13.23 -17.18 -2.62
N LEU A 112 -12.36 -16.18 -2.48
CA LEU A 112 -12.64 -14.78 -2.85
C LEU A 112 -12.62 -14.58 -4.37
N GLU A 113 -11.74 -15.30 -5.07
CA GLU A 113 -11.64 -15.28 -6.54
C GLU A 113 -12.79 -16.04 -7.23
N GLU A 114 -13.19 -17.18 -6.68
CA GLU A 114 -14.33 -17.98 -7.18
C GLU A 114 -15.68 -17.49 -6.64
N GLY A 115 -15.66 -16.62 -5.62
CA GLY A 115 -16.83 -16.06 -4.97
C GLY A 115 -17.60 -15.06 -5.84
N PRO A 116 -18.72 -14.51 -5.33
CA PRO A 116 -19.66 -13.71 -6.12
C PRO A 116 -19.06 -12.41 -6.67
N LEU A 117 -18.01 -11.88 -6.04
CA LEU A 117 -17.33 -10.65 -6.45
C LEU A 117 -16.19 -10.90 -7.44
N HIS A 118 -15.78 -12.16 -7.63
CA HIS A 118 -14.66 -12.55 -8.48
C HIS A 118 -13.42 -11.68 -8.29
N LEU A 119 -12.92 -11.57 -7.06
CA LEU A 119 -11.86 -10.60 -6.76
C LEU A 119 -10.54 -10.97 -7.46
N LYS A 120 -9.85 -9.96 -7.97
CA LYS A 120 -8.48 -10.01 -8.52
C LYS A 120 -7.57 -9.10 -7.72
N LEU A 121 -6.27 -9.40 -7.71
CA LEU A 121 -5.28 -8.65 -6.93
C LEU A 121 -4.52 -7.67 -7.82
N CYS A 122 -4.39 -6.41 -7.40
CA CYS A 122 -3.37 -5.50 -7.92
C CYS A 122 -2.30 -5.35 -6.84
N ARG A 123 -1.06 -5.73 -7.16
CA ARG A 123 0.10 -5.50 -6.29
C ARG A 123 0.35 -4.01 -6.21
N ILE A 124 0.76 -3.56 -5.04
CA ILE A 124 1.06 -2.16 -4.76
C ILE A 124 2.53 -2.10 -4.39
N ARG A 125 3.25 -1.06 -4.83
CA ARG A 125 4.67 -0.91 -4.50
C ARG A 125 4.87 -0.75 -2.99
N GLY A 126 5.89 -1.43 -2.45
CA GLY A 126 6.29 -1.39 -1.05
C GLY A 126 7.11 -0.15 -0.67
N ASP A 127 6.62 1.05 -0.97
CA ASP A 127 7.33 2.33 -0.78
C ASP A 127 6.91 3.10 0.49
N GLY A 128 6.16 2.46 1.39
CA GLY A 128 5.60 3.13 2.58
C GLY A 128 4.28 3.88 2.33
N HIS A 129 3.79 3.93 1.09
CA HIS A 129 2.53 4.60 0.72
C HIS A 129 1.40 3.62 0.38
N CYS A 130 1.63 2.32 0.52
CA CYS A 130 0.75 1.25 0.04
C CYS A 130 -0.73 1.38 0.44
N LEU A 131 -1.07 1.73 1.68
CA LEU A 131 -2.47 1.93 2.09
C LEU A 131 -3.16 3.03 1.26
N PHE A 132 -2.57 4.22 1.26
CA PHE A 132 -3.13 5.39 0.59
C PHE A 132 -3.18 5.16 -0.92
N ARG A 133 -2.16 4.51 -1.47
CA ARG A 133 -2.08 4.17 -2.89
C ARG A 133 -3.13 3.13 -3.29
N ALA A 134 -3.37 2.11 -2.46
CA ALA A 134 -4.42 1.13 -2.71
C ALA A 134 -5.82 1.76 -2.68
N ILE A 135 -6.07 2.67 -1.74
CA ILE A 135 -7.35 3.40 -1.64
C ILE A 135 -7.56 4.33 -2.84
N SER A 136 -6.55 5.14 -3.22
CA SER A 136 -6.66 6.01 -4.40
C SER A 136 -6.87 5.19 -5.67
N ALA A 137 -6.11 4.10 -5.86
CA ALA A 137 -6.25 3.21 -6.99
C ALA A 137 -7.63 2.55 -7.05
N SER A 138 -8.19 2.11 -5.92
CA SER A 138 -9.56 1.56 -5.87
C SER A 138 -10.58 2.57 -6.38
N LEU A 139 -10.57 3.79 -5.84
CA LEU A 139 -11.52 4.84 -6.21
C LEU A 139 -11.40 5.21 -7.69
N VAL A 140 -10.17 5.34 -8.19
CA VAL A 140 -9.89 5.72 -9.59
C VAL A 140 -10.27 4.60 -10.56
N LEU A 141 -9.83 3.36 -10.32
CA LEU A 141 -10.08 2.25 -11.23
C LEU A 141 -11.57 1.89 -11.29
N VAL A 142 -12.26 1.85 -10.14
CA VAL A 142 -13.71 1.61 -10.11
C VAL A 142 -14.48 2.72 -10.85
N ALA A 143 -14.09 3.99 -10.67
CA ALA A 143 -14.70 5.08 -11.42
C ALA A 143 -14.41 5.02 -12.93
N ALA A 144 -13.19 4.70 -13.32
CA ALA A 144 -12.80 4.60 -14.72
C ALA A 144 -13.55 3.46 -15.43
N TRP A 145 -13.61 2.29 -14.79
CA TRP A 145 -14.33 1.11 -15.28
C TRP A 145 -15.85 1.29 -15.32
N GLY A 146 -16.44 1.90 -14.29
CA GLY A 146 -17.86 2.21 -14.27
C GLY A 146 -18.27 3.37 -15.21
N GLY A 147 -17.29 4.01 -15.84
CA GLY A 147 -17.51 5.04 -16.86
C GLY A 147 -17.98 6.38 -16.31
N ASN A 148 -18.50 7.24 -17.18
CA ASN A 148 -18.82 8.62 -16.81
C ASN A 148 -19.87 8.71 -15.69
N ALA A 149 -20.83 7.77 -15.65
CA ALA A 149 -21.83 7.72 -14.59
C ALA A 149 -21.20 7.43 -13.22
N ALA A 150 -20.33 6.41 -13.13
CA ALA A 150 -19.62 6.08 -11.89
C ALA A 150 -18.65 7.20 -11.46
N LEU A 151 -17.97 7.82 -12.42
CA LEU A 151 -17.12 8.98 -12.17
C LEU A 151 -17.90 10.16 -11.57
N MET A 152 -19.04 10.51 -12.17
CA MET A 152 -19.88 11.61 -11.67
C MET A 152 -20.50 11.27 -10.31
N ALA A 153 -20.85 10.00 -10.08
CA ALA A 153 -21.31 9.51 -8.78
C ALA A 153 -20.19 9.64 -7.71
N LEU A 154 -18.96 9.22 -8.02
CA LEU A 154 -17.80 9.39 -7.15
C LEU A 154 -17.56 10.88 -6.86
N ARG A 155 -17.61 11.74 -7.89
CA ARG A 155 -17.46 13.19 -7.72
C ARG A 155 -18.50 13.76 -6.77
N SER A 156 -19.77 13.44 -7.02
CA SER A 156 -20.90 13.93 -6.24
C SER A 156 -20.80 13.45 -4.80
N HIS A 157 -20.45 12.18 -4.59
CA HIS A 157 -20.20 11.61 -3.28
C HIS A 157 -19.15 12.39 -2.53
N LEU A 158 -17.95 12.53 -3.11
CA LEU A 158 -16.84 13.20 -2.45
C LEU A 158 -17.09 14.71 -2.20
N LEU A 159 -17.79 15.40 -3.11
CA LEU A 159 -18.17 16.81 -2.92
C LEU A 159 -19.30 16.99 -1.89
N SER A 160 -20.09 15.95 -1.62
CA SER A 160 -21.12 15.98 -0.59
C SER A 160 -20.56 15.82 0.83
N LEU A 161 -19.31 15.37 0.95
CA LEU A 161 -18.62 15.23 2.23
C LEU A 161 -18.34 16.62 2.81
N ASN A 162 -18.81 16.87 4.04
CA ASN A 162 -18.59 18.13 4.75
C ASN A 162 -17.20 18.22 5.41
N GLU A 163 -16.23 17.47 4.87
CA GLU A 163 -14.86 17.39 5.38
C GLU A 163 -13.98 18.36 4.59
N ALA A 164 -13.28 19.25 5.28
CA ALA A 164 -12.43 20.28 4.66
C ALA A 164 -11.34 19.68 3.75
N CYS A 165 -10.97 18.41 3.97
CA CYS A 165 -9.99 17.70 3.17
C CYS A 165 -10.55 17.05 1.89
N ALA A 166 -11.87 16.90 1.76
CA ALA A 166 -12.49 16.18 0.65
C ALA A 166 -12.23 16.87 -0.70
N ALA A 167 -12.19 18.20 -0.73
CA ALA A 167 -11.91 18.95 -1.96
C ALA A 167 -10.53 18.63 -2.57
N GLY A 168 -9.50 18.53 -1.73
CA GLY A 168 -8.14 18.18 -2.18
C GLY A 168 -8.04 16.72 -2.66
N VAL A 169 -8.81 15.81 -2.05
CA VAL A 169 -8.92 14.42 -2.53
C VAL A 169 -9.61 14.37 -3.88
N VAL A 170 -10.74 15.08 -4.06
CA VAL A 170 -11.42 15.18 -5.36
C VAL A 170 -10.47 15.68 -6.43
N GLU A 171 -9.78 16.79 -6.19
CA GLU A 171 -8.84 17.35 -7.16
C GLU A 171 -7.77 16.34 -7.57
N ALA A 172 -7.13 15.67 -6.59
CA ALA A 172 -6.05 14.74 -6.87
C ALA A 172 -6.53 13.46 -7.59
N LEU A 173 -7.69 12.89 -7.22
CA LEU A 173 -8.25 11.73 -7.90
C LEU A 173 -8.72 12.07 -9.32
N PHE A 174 -9.29 13.25 -9.53
CA PHE A 174 -9.69 13.70 -10.87
C PHE A 174 -8.50 14.06 -11.75
N HIS A 175 -7.38 14.47 -11.16
CA HIS A 175 -6.12 14.62 -11.89
C HIS A 175 -5.56 13.28 -12.38
N LEU A 176 -5.74 12.19 -11.61
CA LEU A 176 -5.41 10.83 -12.05
C LEU A 176 -6.31 10.35 -13.19
N LEU A 177 -7.59 10.68 -13.16
CA LEU A 177 -8.55 10.33 -14.23
C LEU A 177 -8.35 11.17 -15.50
N GLY A 178 -7.59 12.26 -15.42
CA GLY A 178 -7.22 13.09 -16.56
C GLY A 178 -8.40 13.79 -17.24
N ARG A 179 -8.21 14.19 -18.51
CA ARG A 179 -9.28 14.77 -19.35
C ARG A 179 -10.22 13.72 -19.95
N THR A 180 -9.80 12.46 -19.91
CA THR A 180 -10.51 11.30 -20.47
C THR A 180 -11.22 10.57 -19.34
N ALA A 181 -12.26 11.21 -18.80
CA ALA A 181 -13.24 10.53 -17.97
C ALA A 181 -13.66 9.21 -18.64
N ALA A 182 -13.53 8.08 -17.95
CA ALA A 182 -13.87 6.72 -18.40
C ALA A 182 -12.83 5.90 -19.20
N ASP A 183 -11.57 6.34 -19.31
CA ASP A 183 -10.49 5.51 -19.86
C ASP A 183 -9.74 4.74 -18.76
N ALA A 184 -9.94 3.43 -18.72
CA ALA A 184 -9.31 2.54 -17.77
C ALA A 184 -7.79 2.38 -17.99
N SER A 185 -7.34 2.40 -19.25
CA SER A 185 -5.92 2.28 -19.57
C SER A 185 -5.19 3.55 -19.14
N GLY A 186 -5.70 4.72 -19.53
CA GLY A 186 -5.15 6.00 -19.10
C GLY A 186 -5.17 6.19 -17.57
N ALA A 187 -6.18 5.65 -16.87
CA ALA A 187 -6.22 5.67 -15.41
C ALA A 187 -5.13 4.79 -14.78
N ALA A 188 -4.87 3.59 -15.32
CA ALA A 188 -3.80 2.71 -14.86
C ALA A 188 -2.41 3.33 -15.09
N ASP A 189 -2.20 3.97 -16.24
CA ASP A 189 -0.96 4.68 -16.56
C ASP A 189 -0.75 5.87 -15.61
N ALA A 190 -1.80 6.65 -15.35
CA ALA A 190 -1.73 7.78 -14.43
C ALA A 190 -1.48 7.36 -12.97
N LEU A 191 -1.96 6.19 -12.54
CA LEU A 191 -1.65 5.63 -11.22
C LEU A 191 -0.18 5.23 -11.07
N ASN A 192 0.50 4.97 -12.19
CA ASN A 192 1.93 4.66 -12.24
C ASN A 192 2.82 5.89 -12.50
N ASP A 193 2.23 7.02 -12.92
CA ASP A 193 2.92 8.31 -12.93
C ASP A 193 3.24 8.77 -11.50
N GLU A 194 4.53 8.97 -11.21
CA GLU A 194 5.02 9.27 -9.88
C GLU A 194 4.39 10.52 -9.28
N GLN A 195 4.42 11.63 -10.01
CA GLN A 195 3.95 12.91 -9.52
C GLN A 195 2.44 12.87 -9.22
N ARG A 196 1.65 12.26 -10.12
CA ARG A 196 0.20 12.18 -9.96
C ARG A 196 -0.21 11.23 -8.86
N SER A 197 0.41 10.05 -8.83
CA SER A 197 0.14 9.02 -7.83
C SER A 197 0.49 9.53 -6.42
N ASP A 198 1.63 10.22 -6.27
CA ASP A 198 2.06 10.76 -4.97
C ASP A 198 1.27 12.00 -4.55
N ALA A 199 0.76 12.80 -5.50
CA ALA A 199 -0.20 13.86 -5.20
C ALA A 199 -1.51 13.31 -4.59
N ALA A 200 -2.04 12.21 -5.13
CA ALA A 200 -3.23 11.55 -4.60
C ALA A 200 -2.98 10.92 -3.22
N VAL A 201 -1.84 10.26 -3.03
CA VAL A 201 -1.40 9.75 -1.71
C VAL A 201 -1.31 10.90 -0.70
N GLY A 202 -0.69 12.03 -1.07
CA GLY A 202 -0.58 13.20 -0.22
C GLY A 202 -1.93 13.82 0.15
N ALA A 203 -2.87 13.86 -0.78
CA ALA A 203 -4.24 14.33 -0.51
C ALA A 203 -4.97 13.43 0.49
N LEU A 204 -4.88 12.10 0.32
CA LEU A 204 -5.48 11.15 1.25
C LEU A 204 -4.84 11.21 2.65
N ARG A 205 -3.50 11.34 2.74
CA ARG A 205 -2.81 11.53 4.03
C ARG A 205 -3.30 12.76 4.77
N ARG A 206 -3.38 13.91 4.08
CA ARG A 206 -3.93 15.14 4.67
C ARG A 206 -5.37 14.95 5.13
N CYS A 207 -6.16 14.14 4.42
CA CYS A 207 -7.53 13.88 4.81
C CYS A 207 -7.64 13.00 6.05
N ALA A 208 -6.87 11.91 6.12
CA ALA A 208 -6.76 11.10 7.33
C ALA A 208 -6.32 11.96 8.53
N VAL A 209 -5.26 12.76 8.37
CA VAL A 209 -4.74 13.65 9.42
C VAL A 209 -5.79 14.67 9.86
N GLY A 210 -6.45 15.35 8.92
CA GLY A 210 -7.49 16.33 9.23
C GLY A 210 -8.63 15.72 10.03
N HIS A 211 -9.11 14.54 9.61
CA HIS A 211 -10.16 13.83 10.30
C HIS A 211 -9.73 13.38 11.71
N MET A 212 -8.52 12.84 11.85
CA MET A 212 -7.97 12.45 13.15
C MET A 212 -7.82 13.64 14.10
N GLN A 213 -7.38 14.79 13.61
CA GLN A 213 -7.26 16.01 14.41
C GLN A 213 -8.62 16.57 14.84
N GLN A 214 -9.61 16.54 13.95
CA GLN A 214 -10.98 16.94 14.29
C GLN A 214 -11.60 16.04 15.36
N HIS A 215 -11.22 14.77 15.38
CA HIS A 215 -11.71 13.76 16.32
C HIS A 215 -10.63 13.34 17.33
N ALA A 216 -9.80 14.30 17.77
CA ALA A 216 -8.58 14.03 18.53
C ALA A 216 -8.77 13.13 19.77
N GLU A 217 -9.86 13.32 20.52
CA GLU A 217 -10.14 12.50 21.72
C GLU A 217 -10.25 11.01 21.41
N ARG A 218 -10.82 10.66 20.24
CA ARG A 218 -10.94 9.28 19.79
C ARG A 218 -9.60 8.69 19.38
N PHE A 219 -8.77 9.48 18.70
CA PHE A 219 -7.49 9.03 18.14
C PHE A 219 -6.31 9.20 19.10
N ARG A 220 -6.51 9.73 20.31
CA ARG A 220 -5.43 10.02 21.26
C ARG A 220 -4.58 8.81 21.64
N LEU A 221 -5.16 7.61 21.62
CA LEU A 221 -4.48 6.35 21.99
C LEU A 221 -3.89 5.60 20.79
N CYS A 222 -4.01 6.16 19.60
CA CYS A 222 -3.48 5.55 18.37
C CYS A 222 -1.97 5.75 18.20
N CYS A 223 -1.36 6.59 19.04
CA CYS A 223 0.00 7.05 18.90
C CYS A 223 0.84 6.40 20.00
N ASP A 224 1.62 5.37 19.64
CA ASP A 224 2.47 4.67 20.60
C ASP A 224 3.63 5.56 21.05
N GLY A 225 3.54 6.13 22.25
CA GLY A 225 4.63 6.87 22.88
C GLY A 225 4.85 8.31 22.39
N GLU A 226 3.98 8.83 21.52
CA GLU A 226 3.96 10.25 21.12
C GLU A 226 2.55 10.83 21.23
N ASP A 227 2.43 12.16 21.26
CA ASP A 227 1.12 12.82 21.22
C ASP A 227 0.54 12.85 19.79
N LEU A 228 -0.79 12.91 19.69
CA LEU A 228 -1.50 12.88 18.41
C LEU A 228 -1.07 13.99 17.44
N LYS A 229 -0.69 15.18 17.95
CA LYS A 229 -0.29 16.29 17.09
C LYS A 229 1.04 15.98 16.41
N SER A 230 2.00 15.44 17.16
CA SER A 230 3.30 15.00 16.64
C SER A 230 3.14 13.85 15.63
N TYR A 231 2.31 12.86 15.96
CA TYR A 231 1.99 11.76 15.06
C TYR A 231 1.39 12.24 13.73
N CYS A 232 0.38 13.13 13.81
CA CYS A 232 -0.26 13.72 12.64
C CYS A 232 0.71 14.58 11.80
N ALA A 233 1.60 15.34 12.44
CA ALA A 233 2.62 16.13 11.74
C ALA A 233 3.57 15.24 10.95
N ARG A 234 4.02 14.12 11.54
CA ARG A 234 4.86 13.13 10.88
C ARG A 234 4.14 12.44 9.72
N MET A 235 2.87 12.08 9.89
CA MET A 235 2.07 11.43 8.85
C MET A 235 1.81 12.33 7.64
N ALA A 236 1.69 13.65 7.86
CA ALA A 236 1.47 14.63 6.80
C ALA A 236 2.70 14.84 5.89
N LEU A 237 3.90 14.47 6.36
CA LEU A 237 5.12 14.54 5.56
C LEU A 237 5.15 13.40 4.54
N MET A 238 5.18 13.75 3.26
CA MET A 238 5.28 12.81 2.12
C MET A 238 6.71 12.45 1.77
N THR A 239 7.64 13.36 2.05
CA THR A 239 9.07 13.26 1.69
C THR A 239 9.88 13.62 2.92
N GLY A 240 10.83 12.77 3.28
CA GLY A 240 11.82 13.10 4.31
C GLY A 240 12.95 13.91 3.68
N GLU A 241 13.06 15.18 4.04
CA GLU A 241 14.39 15.78 4.16
C GLU A 241 14.84 15.54 5.62
N GLY A 242 15.78 14.61 5.83
CA GLY A 242 16.42 14.34 7.13
C GLY A 242 16.50 12.86 7.54
N ASP A 243 17.39 12.59 8.51
CA ASP A 243 17.71 11.26 9.07
C ASP A 243 16.58 10.61 9.91
N THR A 244 15.40 11.22 9.95
CA THR A 244 14.21 10.77 10.71
C THR A 244 13.04 10.41 9.79
N PHE A 245 13.33 9.85 8.61
CA PHE A 245 12.29 9.27 7.77
C PHE A 245 11.83 7.93 8.36
N SER A 246 10.68 7.95 9.02
CA SER A 246 9.87 6.74 9.17
C SER A 246 8.67 6.89 8.24
N PRO A 247 8.59 6.13 7.14
CA PRO A 247 7.38 6.11 6.34
C PRO A 247 6.26 5.73 7.30
N ALA A 248 5.33 6.65 7.55
CA ALA A 248 4.15 6.34 8.33
C ALA A 248 3.31 5.40 7.47
N TYR A 249 3.64 4.11 7.55
CA TYR A 249 2.85 3.01 7.01
C TYR A 249 1.44 3.20 7.54
N GLY A 250 0.46 3.20 6.65
CA GLY A 250 -0.93 3.31 7.07
C GLY A 250 -1.28 2.15 8.00
N GLY A 251 -1.62 2.46 9.24
CA GLY A 251 -2.07 1.52 10.25
C GLY A 251 -3.60 1.48 10.35
N HIS A 252 -4.09 0.84 11.41
CA HIS A 252 -5.52 0.71 11.66
C HIS A 252 -6.21 2.09 11.75
N SER A 253 -5.57 3.04 12.42
CA SER A 253 -6.12 4.38 12.68
C SER A 253 -6.32 5.18 11.39
N GLU A 254 -5.41 5.07 10.44
CA GLU A 254 -5.52 5.72 9.13
C GLU A 254 -6.64 5.11 8.30
N VAL A 255 -6.82 3.77 8.36
CA VAL A 255 -7.93 3.11 7.68
C VAL A 255 -9.28 3.57 8.27
N VAL A 256 -9.39 3.63 9.60
CA VAL A 256 -10.59 4.14 10.28
C VAL A 256 -10.86 5.58 9.85
N ALA A 257 -9.85 6.45 9.93
CA ALA A 257 -9.98 7.86 9.59
C ALA A 257 -10.42 8.06 8.13
N LEU A 258 -9.83 7.32 7.18
CA LEU A 258 -10.21 7.39 5.78
C LEU A 258 -11.60 6.80 5.50
N SER A 259 -11.94 5.68 6.15
CA SER A 259 -13.26 5.05 6.03
C SER A 259 -14.36 6.04 6.42
N GLU A 260 -14.16 6.76 7.51
CA GLU A 260 -15.13 7.73 8.03
C GLU A 260 -15.10 9.05 7.27
N ALA A 261 -13.92 9.60 6.99
CA ALA A 261 -13.78 10.86 6.25
C ALA A 261 -14.35 10.75 4.83
N LEU A 262 -14.12 9.62 4.15
CA LEU A 262 -14.57 9.39 2.78
C LEU A 262 -15.94 8.70 2.71
N GLN A 263 -16.52 8.33 3.86
CA GLN A 263 -17.77 7.55 3.93
C GLN A 263 -17.72 6.28 3.04
N VAL A 264 -16.61 5.55 3.13
CA VAL A 264 -16.38 4.28 2.44
C VAL A 264 -16.16 3.16 3.45
N ARG A 265 -16.66 1.97 3.14
CA ARG A 265 -16.38 0.76 3.90
C ARG A 265 -15.07 0.14 3.42
N VAL A 266 -14.33 -0.48 4.32
CA VAL A 266 -13.07 -1.16 3.98
C VAL A 266 -13.10 -2.58 4.52
N GLU A 267 -12.87 -3.56 3.65
CA GLU A 267 -12.70 -4.96 4.02
C GLU A 267 -11.23 -5.37 3.80
N ILE A 268 -10.57 -5.79 4.87
CA ILE A 268 -9.16 -6.19 4.86
C ILE A 268 -9.06 -7.69 5.09
N VAL A 269 -8.55 -8.42 4.11
CA VAL A 269 -8.17 -9.83 4.24
C VAL A 269 -6.72 -9.89 4.70
N ASP A 270 -6.46 -10.36 5.91
CA ASP A 270 -5.15 -10.31 6.53
C ASP A 270 -4.41 -11.65 6.47
N CYS A 271 -3.44 -11.74 5.57
CA CYS A 271 -2.55 -12.89 5.41
C CYS A 271 -1.29 -12.79 6.28
N SER A 272 -1.25 -11.88 7.26
CA SER A 272 -0.13 -11.76 8.20
C SER A 272 -0.17 -12.86 9.26
N GLY A 273 0.78 -13.80 9.21
CA GLY A 273 0.98 -14.77 10.29
C GLY A 273 -0.09 -15.85 10.38
N THR A 274 -0.36 -16.51 9.24
CA THR A 274 -1.34 -17.61 9.16
C THR A 274 -0.81 -18.96 9.67
N ALA A 275 0.49 -19.06 9.99
CA ALA A 275 1.06 -20.24 10.63
C ALA A 275 0.25 -20.60 11.90
N ALA A 276 -0.57 -21.65 11.79
CA ALA A 276 -1.50 -22.19 12.80
C ALA A 276 -2.94 -21.63 12.89
N LYS A 277 -3.42 -20.76 11.98
CA LYS A 277 -4.83 -20.34 11.97
C LYS A 277 -5.64 -21.11 10.92
N SER A 278 -6.76 -21.70 11.34
CA SER A 278 -7.69 -22.43 10.45
C SER A 278 -8.36 -21.53 9.38
N THR A 279 -8.41 -20.22 9.62
CA THR A 279 -9.02 -19.23 8.73
C THR A 279 -8.18 -17.96 8.64
N VAL A 280 -8.24 -17.30 7.47
CA VAL A 280 -7.64 -15.98 7.26
C VAL A 280 -8.53 -14.92 7.92
N PRO A 281 -8.01 -14.13 8.87
CA PRO A 281 -8.78 -13.04 9.46
C PRO A 281 -9.25 -12.02 8.42
N THR A 282 -10.51 -11.60 8.54
CA THR A 282 -11.06 -10.49 7.75
C THR A 282 -11.52 -9.39 8.69
N TYR A 283 -11.03 -8.17 8.48
CA TYR A 283 -11.40 -7.00 9.26
C TYR A 283 -12.31 -6.11 8.42
N ARG A 284 -13.44 -5.70 9.01
CA ARG A 284 -14.40 -4.79 8.36
C ARG A 284 -14.42 -3.46 9.10
N LEU A 285 -14.28 -2.38 8.34
CA LEU A 285 -14.33 -1.00 8.84
C LEU A 285 -15.46 -0.24 8.14
N GLY A 286 -16.10 0.66 8.88
CA GLY A 286 -17.24 1.43 8.39
C GLY A 286 -18.58 0.66 8.45
N GLU A 287 -18.74 -0.35 9.30
CA GLU A 287 -20.02 -1.09 9.43
C GLU A 287 -21.19 -0.21 9.92
N HIS A 288 -20.89 0.92 10.56
CA HIS A 288 -21.87 1.93 10.95
C HIS A 288 -22.35 2.80 9.77
N LEU A 289 -21.67 2.74 8.62
CA LEU A 289 -22.05 3.47 7.41
C LEU A 289 -23.24 2.78 6.72
N PRO A 290 -24.01 3.52 5.89
CA PRO A 290 -25.13 2.93 5.16
C PRO A 290 -24.69 1.75 4.27
N MET A 291 -25.59 0.78 4.06
CA MET A 291 -25.30 -0.40 3.24
C MET A 291 -24.98 -0.08 1.76
N HIS A 292 -25.32 1.12 1.29
CA HIS A 292 -24.99 1.60 -0.06
C HIS A 292 -23.62 2.29 -0.14
N ALA A 293 -22.91 2.46 0.99
CA ALA A 293 -21.58 3.04 0.99
C ALA A 293 -20.63 2.17 0.16
N PRO A 294 -19.77 2.75 -0.69
CA PRO A 294 -18.77 2.01 -1.47
C PRO A 294 -17.91 1.13 -0.56
N VAL A 295 -17.50 -0.04 -1.06
CA VAL A 295 -16.63 -0.97 -0.31
C VAL A 295 -15.29 -1.10 -1.05
N ILE A 296 -14.20 -0.90 -0.32
CA ILE A 296 -12.83 -1.10 -0.80
C ILE A 296 -12.31 -2.42 -0.22
N PHE A 297 -11.81 -3.31 -1.07
CA PHE A 297 -11.22 -4.58 -0.65
C PHE A 297 -9.70 -4.49 -0.67
N LEU A 298 -9.07 -4.81 0.45
CA LEU A 298 -7.62 -4.78 0.61
C LEU A 298 -7.11 -6.15 1.08
N LEU A 299 -5.93 -6.54 0.59
CA LEU A 299 -5.19 -7.68 1.13
C LEU A 299 -4.01 -7.14 1.94
N ARG A 300 -3.87 -7.57 3.19
CA ARG A 300 -2.76 -7.18 4.05
C ARG A 300 -1.78 -8.34 4.22
N ARG A 301 -0.48 -8.05 4.09
CA ARG A 301 0.61 -8.98 4.43
C ARG A 301 1.71 -8.23 5.18
N GLY A 302 1.89 -8.55 6.45
CA GLY A 302 2.74 -7.79 7.36
C GLY A 302 2.23 -6.35 7.54
N LEU A 303 3.04 -5.38 7.14
CA LEU A 303 2.70 -3.95 7.15
C LEU A 303 2.27 -3.43 5.77
N HIS A 304 2.17 -4.32 4.78
CA HIS A 304 1.93 -3.95 3.39
C HIS A 304 0.49 -4.24 2.96
N TYR A 305 -0.08 -3.33 2.16
CA TYR A 305 -1.43 -3.45 1.61
C TYR A 305 -1.38 -3.60 0.10
N HIS A 306 -2.12 -4.56 -0.41
CA HIS A 306 -2.46 -4.72 -1.81
C HIS A 306 -3.93 -4.40 -2.04
N LEU A 307 -4.27 -4.07 -3.28
CA LEU A 307 -5.63 -3.76 -3.68
C LEU A 307 -6.31 -5.03 -4.23
N MET A 308 -7.54 -5.31 -3.81
CA MET A 308 -8.40 -6.30 -4.45
C MET A 308 -9.54 -5.60 -5.19
N LEU A 309 -9.77 -5.99 -6.44
CA LEU A 309 -10.78 -5.40 -7.31
C LEU A 309 -11.77 -6.47 -7.78
N PRO A 310 -13.08 -6.17 -7.87
CA PRO A 310 -14.05 -7.09 -8.46
C PRO A 310 -13.75 -7.30 -9.96
N ALA A 311 -13.72 -8.54 -10.45
CA ALA A 311 -13.56 -8.79 -11.89
C ALA A 311 -14.79 -8.38 -12.71
N GLN A 312 -15.97 -8.23 -12.09
CA GLN A 312 -17.18 -7.76 -12.77
C GLN A 312 -17.01 -6.35 -13.36
N THR A 313 -16.21 -5.49 -12.72
CA THR A 313 -15.93 -4.14 -13.25
C THR A 313 -15.07 -4.17 -14.53
N GLU A 314 -14.37 -5.27 -14.80
CA GLU A 314 -13.59 -5.48 -16.03
C GLU A 314 -14.39 -6.23 -17.10
N GLY A 315 -15.13 -7.27 -16.70
CA GLY A 315 -15.86 -8.18 -17.61
C GLY A 315 -17.10 -7.58 -18.28
N GLU A 316 -17.79 -6.62 -17.64
CA GLU A 316 -18.99 -5.99 -18.23
C GLU A 316 -18.68 -5.16 -19.50
N ARG A 317 -17.42 -4.83 -19.79
CA ARG A 317 -17.02 -4.14 -21.03
C ARG A 317 -16.47 -5.05 -22.13
N MET A 318 -15.84 -6.18 -21.79
CA MET A 318 -15.39 -7.14 -22.82
C MET A 318 -16.59 -7.77 -23.54
N ALA A 319 -17.69 -8.02 -22.82
CA ALA A 319 -18.93 -8.54 -23.43
C ALA A 319 -19.74 -7.47 -24.20
N GLY A 320 -19.44 -6.18 -24.04
CA GLY A 320 -20.16 -5.08 -24.67
C GLY A 320 -19.58 -4.60 -26.00
N ASN A 321 -18.35 -5.01 -26.35
CA ASN A 321 -17.68 -4.61 -27.60
C ASN A 321 -17.77 -5.65 -28.72
N ASP A 322 -18.24 -6.88 -28.43
CA ASP A 322 -18.47 -7.92 -29.44
C ASP A 322 -19.94 -7.95 -29.93
N ALA A 323 -20.72 -6.92 -29.55
CA ALA A 323 -22.14 -6.78 -29.88
C ALA A 323 -22.47 -5.40 -30.47
N GLU A 324 -21.66 -4.92 -31.43
CA GLU A 324 -22.08 -3.94 -32.44
C GLU A 324 -21.51 -4.29 -33.83
#